data_AF-A0A4U0UWP5-F1
#
_entry.id   AF-A0A4U0UWP5-F1
#
_cell.length_a   1.000
_cell.length_b   1.000
_cell.length_c   1.000
_cell.angle_alpha   90.00
_cell.angle_beta   90.00
_cell.angle_gamma   90.00
#
_symmetry.space_group_name_H-M   'P 1'
#
loop_
_entity.id
_entity.type
_entity.pdbx_description
1 polymer ?
#
loop_
_entity_poly.entity_id
_entity_poly.type
_entity_poly.pdbx_seq_one_letter_code
_entity_poly.pdbx_strand_id
1 'polypeptide(L)'
;MSFITLLGAVACLAGVQAQNCLNTVNATGYLNYTTVTGYFLQDGGNDVSMICAADIGIGIEGKEGRQASLAADFSLTQFSHVTKLLLWHGRNSYTRSAKLALFVMHRGLIISVCQTVFSVASGYEPLALYRDWLLVGYATVYTMFPVFSLVLDRDVDEGLARLYPELYRELRLGRALGYGGFGVWVAVSVWQGVVVQGGSEFLVPGYLRGPSGGSTGDMGEASAVAFRRLVMVSYTALILNEVLMVCSEITTWHPIMICSVLGTLGLYFGSFPFLGGYFDLAYLLELGFWWRVAAVTAASWGPVVVGKVIRRRVRPPSARKVRGV
;
A
#
# COMPACT_ATOMS: atom_id res chain seq x y z
N MET A 1 4.02 -24.58 -32.06
CA MET A 1 4.41 -24.07 -33.40
C MET A 1 3.22 -24.36 -34.30
N SER A 2 2.50 -23.45 -34.94
CA SER A 2 2.62 -22.02 -35.28
C SER A 2 1.18 -21.59 -35.64
N PHE A 3 0.66 -20.38 -35.39
CA PHE A 3 0.71 -19.28 -36.39
C PHE A 3 0.09 -17.95 -35.89
N ILE A 4 -0.22 -17.80 -34.59
CA ILE A 4 -0.95 -16.59 -34.10
C ILE A 4 -0.04 -15.60 -33.36
N THR A 5 1.21 -15.97 -33.08
CA THR A 5 2.19 -15.13 -32.34
C THR A 5 3.10 -14.30 -33.26
N LEU A 6 2.61 -13.86 -34.43
CA LEU A 6 3.45 -13.19 -35.44
C LEU A 6 2.79 -12.01 -36.17
N LEU A 7 1.75 -11.38 -35.60
CA LEU A 7 1.17 -10.16 -36.17
C LEU A 7 1.42 -8.97 -35.24
N GLY A 8 2.45 -8.19 -35.60
CA GLY A 8 2.77 -6.90 -35.02
C GLY A 8 1.77 -5.77 -35.34
N ALA A 9 0.67 -6.08 -36.03
CA ALA A 9 -0.54 -5.26 -36.13
C ALA A 9 -1.66 -6.12 -36.74
N VAL A 10 -2.85 -6.12 -36.14
CA VAL A 10 -4.07 -6.67 -36.76
C VAL A 10 -4.88 -5.48 -37.26
N ALA A 11 -4.96 -5.29 -38.56
CA ALA A 11 -5.84 -4.30 -39.17
C ALA A 11 -7.17 -4.98 -39.55
N CYS A 12 -8.23 -4.73 -38.79
CA CYS A 12 -9.58 -5.11 -39.20
C CYS A 12 -10.13 -4.03 -40.14
N LEU A 13 -10.31 -4.36 -41.43
CA LEU A 13 -11.05 -3.53 -42.37
C LEU A 13 -12.55 -3.63 -42.08
N ALA A 14 -13.25 -2.50 -42.23
CA ALA A 14 -14.61 -2.28 -41.78
C ALA A 14 -15.62 -3.31 -42.30
N GLY A 15 -16.39 -3.90 -41.37
CA GLY A 15 -17.51 -4.79 -41.69
C GLY A 15 -18.16 -5.35 -40.43
N VAL A 16 -19.20 -4.67 -39.95
CA VAL A 16 -20.10 -5.05 -38.85
C VAL A 16 -19.53 -4.85 -37.44
N GLN A 17 -19.98 -3.77 -36.78
CA GLN A 17 -19.66 -3.41 -35.38
C GLN A 17 -19.87 -4.57 -34.41
N ALA A 18 -20.96 -5.33 -34.59
CA ALA A 18 -21.26 -6.51 -33.77
C ALA A 18 -20.19 -7.60 -33.92
N GLN A 19 -19.59 -7.77 -35.10
CA GLN A 19 -18.52 -8.72 -35.36
C GLN A 19 -17.20 -8.27 -34.70
N ASN A 20 -16.91 -6.96 -34.69
CA ASN A 20 -15.73 -6.42 -33.99
C ASN A 20 -15.87 -6.49 -32.46
N CYS A 21 -17.06 -6.20 -31.90
CA CYS A 21 -17.36 -6.44 -30.49
C CYS A 21 -17.31 -7.94 -30.14
N LEU A 22 -17.87 -8.81 -30.98
CA LEU A 22 -17.81 -10.28 -30.80
C LEU A 22 -16.39 -10.82 -30.90
N ASN A 23 -15.59 -10.36 -31.86
CA ASN A 23 -14.18 -10.73 -31.99
C ASN A 23 -13.36 -10.26 -30.78
N THR A 24 -13.75 -9.15 -30.17
CA THR A 24 -13.15 -8.61 -28.94
C THR A 24 -13.50 -9.46 -27.73
N VAL A 25 -14.79 -9.72 -27.50
CA VAL A 25 -15.28 -10.60 -26.43
C VAL A 25 -14.75 -12.02 -26.62
N ASN A 26 -14.60 -12.48 -27.86
CA ASN A 26 -13.98 -13.76 -28.16
C ASN A 26 -12.47 -13.71 -27.94
N ALA A 27 -11.75 -12.66 -28.31
CA ALA A 27 -10.30 -12.56 -28.05
C ALA A 27 -9.99 -12.55 -26.55
N THR A 28 -10.80 -11.86 -25.73
CA THR A 28 -10.72 -11.91 -24.27
C THR A 28 -11.20 -13.25 -23.71
N GLY A 29 -12.24 -13.85 -24.29
CA GLY A 29 -12.78 -15.16 -23.88
C GLY A 29 -11.93 -16.38 -24.28
N TYR A 30 -11.21 -16.36 -25.41
CA TYR A 30 -10.29 -17.44 -25.81
C TYR A 30 -8.98 -17.40 -25.01
N LEU A 31 -8.63 -16.23 -24.44
CA LEU A 31 -7.51 -16.04 -23.51
C LEU A 31 -7.94 -16.20 -22.04
N ASN A 32 -8.88 -17.11 -21.75
CA ASN A 32 -9.45 -17.40 -20.42
C ASN A 32 -8.44 -17.75 -19.29
N TYR A 33 -7.14 -17.79 -19.57
CA TYR A 33 -6.06 -18.01 -18.60
C TYR A 33 -5.14 -16.79 -18.39
N THR A 34 -5.33 -15.71 -19.14
CA THR A 34 -4.58 -14.45 -19.01
C THR A 34 -5.53 -13.30 -19.28
N THR A 35 -5.99 -12.61 -18.25
CA THR A 35 -6.74 -11.34 -18.38
C THR A 35 -5.86 -10.33 -19.10
N VAL A 36 -6.07 -10.14 -20.41
CA VAL A 36 -5.39 -9.12 -21.20
C VAL A 36 -6.27 -7.87 -21.17
N THR A 37 -5.80 -6.81 -20.51
CA THR A 37 -6.50 -5.51 -20.51
C THR A 37 -6.51 -4.94 -21.93
N GLY A 38 -7.70 -4.84 -22.53
CA GLY A 38 -7.90 -4.26 -23.86
C GLY A 38 -8.23 -2.76 -23.79
N TYR A 39 -7.69 -1.98 -24.74
CA TYR A 39 -7.99 -0.55 -24.88
C TYR A 39 -8.39 -0.28 -26.34
N PHE A 40 -9.47 0.48 -26.56
CA PHE A 40 -9.92 0.88 -27.89
C PHE A 40 -9.87 2.38 -28.10
N LEU A 41 -9.61 2.78 -29.35
CA LEU A 41 -9.33 4.14 -29.79
C LEU A 41 -10.12 4.46 -31.05
N GLN A 42 -11.11 5.33 -30.95
CA GLN A 42 -11.98 5.71 -32.06
C GLN A 42 -12.43 7.18 -31.96
N ASP A 43 -12.79 7.78 -33.09
CA ASP A 43 -13.17 9.19 -33.24
C ASP A 43 -14.65 9.38 -33.68
N GLY A 44 -15.33 8.32 -34.13
CA GLY A 44 -16.68 8.36 -34.68
C GLY A 44 -17.80 7.87 -33.74
N GLY A 45 -19.05 8.12 -34.10
CA GLY A 45 -20.23 7.57 -33.39
C GLY A 45 -20.45 6.07 -33.59
N ASN A 46 -19.87 5.52 -34.66
CA ASN A 46 -20.01 4.12 -35.09
C ASN A 46 -19.23 3.12 -34.21
N ASP A 47 -18.71 3.61 -33.11
CA ASP A 47 -17.55 3.03 -32.44
C ASP A 47 -17.79 3.00 -30.91
N VAL A 48 -18.88 3.63 -30.48
CA VAL A 48 -19.36 3.69 -29.09
C VAL A 48 -19.54 2.30 -28.49
N SER A 49 -20.15 1.37 -29.23
CA SER A 49 -20.39 0.00 -28.75
C SER A 49 -19.09 -0.79 -28.55
N MET A 50 -18.02 -0.46 -29.27
CA MET A 50 -16.70 -1.08 -29.09
C MET A 50 -15.93 -0.44 -27.92
N ILE A 51 -16.03 0.89 -27.76
CA ILE A 51 -15.48 1.62 -26.62
C ILE A 51 -16.10 1.13 -25.30
N CYS A 52 -17.43 0.99 -25.23
CA CYS A 52 -18.11 0.53 -24.03
C CYS A 52 -17.90 -0.96 -23.71
N ALA A 53 -17.44 -1.74 -24.70
CA ALA A 53 -17.11 -3.15 -24.50
C ALA A 53 -15.64 -3.38 -24.05
N ALA A 54 -14.81 -2.33 -24.08
CA ALA A 54 -13.42 -2.38 -23.63
C ALA A 54 -13.34 -2.40 -22.09
N ASP A 55 -12.23 -2.92 -21.55
CA ASP A 55 -11.91 -2.69 -20.13
C ASP A 55 -11.63 -1.20 -19.87
N ILE A 56 -11.03 -0.51 -20.84
CA ILE A 56 -10.75 0.93 -20.79
C ILE A 56 -11.03 1.55 -22.16
N GLY A 57 -12.01 2.44 -22.21
CA GLY A 57 -12.40 3.18 -23.41
C GLY A 57 -11.62 4.49 -23.57
N ILE A 58 -10.99 4.70 -24.74
CA ILE A 58 -10.32 5.97 -25.06
C ILE A 58 -10.96 6.56 -26.32
N GLY A 59 -11.62 7.71 -26.17
CA GLY A 59 -12.24 8.43 -27.26
C GLY A 59 -11.36 9.58 -27.74
N ILE A 60 -11.26 9.77 -29.05
CA ILE A 60 -10.54 10.91 -29.64
C ILE A 60 -11.57 11.93 -30.10
N GLU A 61 -11.35 13.21 -29.80
CA GLU A 61 -12.21 14.29 -30.29
C GLU A 61 -12.04 14.47 -31.80
N GLY A 62 -13.01 13.96 -32.56
CA GLY A 62 -13.11 14.16 -34.01
C GLY A 62 -13.71 15.51 -34.36
N LYS A 63 -13.41 16.00 -35.57
CA LYS A 63 -14.06 17.20 -36.14
C LYS A 63 -15.52 16.94 -36.52
N GLU A 64 -15.88 15.69 -36.78
CA GLU A 64 -17.19 15.26 -37.27
C GLU A 64 -18.18 14.92 -36.14
N GLY A 65 -17.71 14.83 -34.89
CA GLY A 65 -18.56 14.57 -33.73
C GLY A 65 -17.77 14.16 -32.49
N ARG A 66 -18.38 14.30 -31.31
CA ARG A 66 -17.78 13.93 -30.01
C ARG A 66 -18.40 12.67 -29.40
N GLN A 67 -19.13 11.88 -30.18
CA GLN A 67 -19.91 10.75 -29.65
C GLN A 67 -19.04 9.66 -29.03
N ALA A 68 -17.91 9.27 -29.67
CA ALA A 68 -16.93 8.36 -29.09
C ALA A 68 -16.26 8.93 -27.82
N SER A 69 -15.88 10.21 -27.87
CA SER A 69 -15.28 10.94 -26.73
C SER A 69 -16.21 11.01 -25.52
N LEU A 70 -17.52 11.25 -25.74
CA LEU A 70 -18.53 11.30 -24.68
C LEU A 70 -18.84 9.94 -24.05
N ALA A 71 -18.66 8.85 -24.81
CA ALA A 71 -18.91 7.49 -24.35
C ALA A 71 -17.66 6.79 -23.75
N ALA A 72 -16.49 7.42 -23.82
CA ALA A 72 -15.21 6.86 -23.37
C ALA A 72 -14.86 7.27 -21.92
N ASP A 73 -14.05 6.45 -21.24
CA ASP A 73 -13.51 6.77 -19.92
C ASP A 73 -12.50 7.93 -19.98
N PHE A 74 -11.75 8.01 -21.08
CA PHE A 74 -10.80 9.08 -21.36
C PHE A 74 -11.09 9.73 -22.71
N SER A 75 -11.26 11.05 -22.73
CA SER A 75 -11.31 11.85 -23.95
C SER A 75 -9.94 12.50 -24.24
N LEU A 76 -9.43 12.31 -25.44
CA LEU A 76 -8.17 12.91 -25.90
C LEU A 76 -8.42 13.78 -27.14
N THR A 77 -7.70 14.89 -27.24
CA THR A 77 -7.80 15.78 -28.42
C THR A 77 -7.03 15.25 -29.63
N GLN A 78 -6.02 14.41 -29.43
CA GLN A 78 -5.12 13.91 -30.47
C GLN A 78 -4.61 12.52 -30.10
N PHE A 79 -4.38 11.68 -31.11
CA PHE A 79 -3.83 10.33 -30.94
C PHE A 79 -2.44 10.32 -30.27
N SER A 80 -1.62 11.34 -30.50
CA SER A 80 -0.28 11.47 -29.91
C SER A 80 -0.29 11.45 -28.36
N HIS A 81 -1.39 11.91 -27.74
CA HIS A 81 -1.54 11.95 -26.28
C HIS A 81 -1.73 10.56 -25.64
N VAL A 82 -2.12 9.54 -26.42
CA VAL A 82 -2.29 8.16 -25.93
C VAL A 82 -0.99 7.62 -25.34
N THR A 83 0.14 7.94 -25.98
CA THR A 83 1.47 7.51 -25.51
C THR A 83 1.77 8.05 -24.11
N LYS A 84 1.42 9.32 -23.84
CA LYS A 84 1.56 9.93 -22.51
C LYS A 84 0.60 9.29 -21.50
N LEU A 85 -0.65 9.08 -21.90
CA LEU A 85 -1.68 8.48 -21.06
C LEU A 85 -1.26 7.08 -20.58
N LEU A 86 -0.84 6.20 -21.47
CA LEU A 86 -0.48 4.84 -21.11
C LEU A 86 0.87 4.76 -20.40
N LEU A 87 1.93 5.30 -21.00
CA LEU A 87 3.30 5.10 -20.49
C LEU A 87 3.55 5.85 -19.18
N TRP A 88 2.97 7.03 -19.00
CA TRP A 88 3.20 7.84 -17.80
C TRP A 88 2.04 7.74 -16.80
N HIS A 89 0.81 8.10 -17.19
CA HIS A 89 -0.32 8.08 -16.26
C HIS A 89 -0.72 6.65 -15.85
N GLY A 90 -0.79 5.73 -16.81
CA GLY A 90 -1.11 4.32 -16.56
C GLY A 90 -0.09 3.64 -15.64
N ARG A 91 1.21 3.84 -15.92
CA ARG A 91 2.28 3.32 -15.04
C ARG A 91 2.19 3.85 -13.62
N ASN A 92 2.04 5.17 -13.48
CA ASN A 92 1.93 5.82 -12.18
C ASN A 92 0.72 5.31 -11.41
N SER A 93 -0.45 5.24 -12.06
CA SER A 93 -1.69 4.74 -11.46
C SER A 93 -1.53 3.32 -10.94
N TYR A 94 -1.02 2.41 -11.76
CA TYR A 94 -0.77 1.02 -11.37
C TYR A 94 0.21 0.90 -10.20
N THR A 95 1.37 1.56 -10.30
CA THR A 95 2.44 1.44 -9.30
C THR A 95 2.02 2.01 -7.95
N ARG A 96 1.35 3.17 -7.94
CA ARG A 96 0.86 3.81 -6.71
C ARG A 96 -0.27 3.02 -6.08
N SER A 97 -1.23 2.57 -6.88
CA SER A 97 -2.37 1.79 -6.36
C SER A 97 -1.92 0.44 -5.81
N ALA A 98 -0.97 -0.23 -6.47
CA ALA A 98 -0.39 -1.47 -5.96
C ALA A 98 0.34 -1.26 -4.61
N LYS A 99 1.18 -0.22 -4.50
CA LYS A 99 1.82 0.14 -3.22
C LYS A 99 0.79 0.44 -2.14
N LEU A 100 -0.18 1.30 -2.45
CA LEU A 100 -1.24 1.70 -1.51
C LEU A 100 -2.03 0.49 -1.00
N ALA A 101 -2.44 -0.42 -1.89
CA ALA A 101 -3.17 -1.63 -1.51
C ALA A 101 -2.37 -2.53 -0.56
N LEU A 102 -1.08 -2.73 -0.82
CA LEU A 102 -0.19 -3.52 0.05
C LEU A 102 -0.01 -2.86 1.43
N PHE A 103 0.10 -1.53 1.48
CA PHE A 103 0.16 -0.80 2.75
C PHE A 103 -1.14 -0.89 3.56
N VAL A 104 -2.29 -0.69 2.92
CA VAL A 104 -3.60 -0.80 3.60
C VAL A 104 -3.80 -2.20 4.19
N MET A 105 -3.42 -3.23 3.45
CA MET A 105 -3.46 -4.62 3.93
C MET A 105 -2.50 -4.84 5.09
N HIS A 106 -1.24 -4.44 4.96
CA HIS A 106 -0.22 -4.54 6.01
C HIS A 106 -0.68 -3.89 7.31
N ARG A 107 -1.24 -2.67 7.20
CA ARG A 107 -1.74 -1.88 8.32
C ARG A 107 -2.89 -2.56 9.07
N GLY A 108 -3.75 -3.29 8.35
CA GLY A 108 -4.79 -4.11 8.96
C GLY A 108 -4.22 -5.36 9.65
N LEU A 109 -3.36 -6.09 8.95
CA LEU A 109 -2.78 -7.35 9.44
C LEU A 109 -1.92 -7.17 10.69
N ILE A 110 -1.12 -6.10 10.77
CA ILE A 110 -0.24 -5.87 11.93
C ILE A 110 -1.02 -5.74 13.24
N ILE A 111 -2.18 -5.07 13.24
CA ILE A 111 -3.05 -4.98 14.43
C ILE A 111 -3.59 -6.35 14.82
N SER A 112 -4.07 -7.13 13.84
CA SER A 112 -4.59 -8.48 14.11
C SER A 112 -3.51 -9.40 14.69
N VAL A 113 -2.26 -9.28 14.22
CA VAL A 113 -1.13 -10.02 14.75
C VAL A 113 -0.79 -9.56 16.17
N CYS A 114 -0.71 -8.25 16.43
CA CYS A 114 -0.50 -7.74 17.78
C CYS A 114 -1.56 -8.26 18.76
N GLN A 115 -2.83 -8.21 18.38
CA GLN A 115 -3.92 -8.74 19.19
C GLN A 115 -3.78 -10.24 19.42
N THR A 116 -3.38 -11.01 18.40
CA THR A 116 -3.21 -12.46 18.52
C THR A 116 -2.07 -12.81 19.48
N VAL A 117 -0.93 -12.13 19.37
CA VAL A 117 0.23 -12.33 20.26
C VAL A 117 -0.16 -12.00 21.71
N PHE A 118 -0.86 -10.89 21.92
CA PHE A 118 -1.38 -10.50 23.22
C PHE A 118 -2.37 -11.51 23.80
N SER A 119 -3.29 -12.03 22.99
CA SER A 119 -4.24 -13.07 23.42
C SER A 119 -3.53 -14.36 23.82
N VAL A 120 -2.48 -14.77 23.09
CA VAL A 120 -1.68 -15.94 23.48
C VAL A 120 -0.94 -15.69 24.80
N ALA A 121 -0.34 -14.52 24.99
CA ALA A 121 0.36 -14.16 26.23
C ALA A 121 -0.59 -14.04 27.44
N SER A 122 -1.84 -13.67 27.21
CA SER A 122 -2.87 -13.52 28.23
C SER A 122 -3.69 -14.79 28.48
N GLY A 123 -3.26 -15.96 27.98
CA GLY A 123 -3.97 -17.22 28.20
C GLY A 123 -5.33 -17.32 27.49
N TYR A 124 -5.50 -16.61 26.38
CA TYR A 124 -6.73 -16.53 25.56
C TYR A 124 -7.91 -15.81 26.24
N GLU A 125 -7.64 -14.99 27.24
CA GLU A 125 -8.65 -14.08 27.78
C GLU A 125 -9.14 -13.10 26.70
N PRO A 126 -10.46 -12.83 26.58
CA PRO A 126 -11.03 -11.95 25.55
C PRO A 126 -10.80 -10.46 25.87
N LEU A 127 -9.54 -10.07 26.06
CA LEU A 127 -9.12 -8.69 26.30
C LEU A 127 -8.70 -8.03 24.99
N ALA A 128 -9.22 -6.83 24.75
CA ALA A 128 -8.76 -6.00 23.63
C ALA A 128 -7.49 -5.25 24.01
N LEU A 129 -6.42 -5.43 23.21
CA LEU A 129 -5.14 -4.74 23.38
C LEU A 129 -5.31 -3.22 23.15
N TYR A 130 -5.93 -2.83 22.04
CA TYR A 130 -6.25 -1.45 21.71
C TYR A 130 -7.75 -1.24 21.79
N ARG A 131 -8.20 -0.47 22.78
CA ARG A 131 -9.62 -0.22 23.05
C ARG A 131 -10.09 1.13 22.53
N ASP A 132 -11.35 1.18 22.11
CA ASP A 132 -12.10 2.40 21.80
C ASP A 132 -11.34 3.38 20.89
N TRP A 133 -11.00 4.56 21.43
CA TRP A 133 -10.30 5.65 20.74
C TRP A 133 -8.89 5.28 20.27
N LEU A 134 -8.22 4.29 20.86
CA LEU A 134 -6.94 3.80 20.34
C LEU A 134 -7.11 3.12 18.98
N LEU A 135 -8.12 2.26 18.85
CA LEU A 135 -8.37 1.58 17.58
C LEU A 135 -8.82 2.57 16.50
N VAL A 136 -9.73 3.49 16.86
CA VAL A 136 -10.20 4.55 15.96
C VAL A 136 -9.05 5.47 15.55
N GLY A 137 -8.24 5.92 16.51
CA GLY A 137 -7.10 6.80 16.29
C GLY A 137 -6.09 6.18 15.34
N TYR A 138 -5.73 4.91 15.54
CA TYR A 138 -4.86 4.19 14.61
C TYR A 138 -5.47 4.09 13.22
N ALA A 139 -6.72 3.63 13.13
CA ALA A 139 -7.34 3.33 11.85
C ALA A 139 -7.66 4.58 11.00
N THR A 140 -7.81 5.75 11.63
CA THR A 140 -8.27 6.96 10.93
C THR A 140 -7.28 8.11 11.04
N VAL A 141 -6.92 8.53 12.25
CA VAL A 141 -6.20 9.79 12.48
C VAL A 141 -4.70 9.65 12.23
N TYR A 142 -4.07 8.62 12.79
CA TYR A 142 -2.61 8.54 12.90
C TYR A 142 -1.92 7.81 11.74
N THR A 143 -2.66 7.22 10.81
CA THR A 143 -2.03 6.41 9.74
C THR A 143 -2.58 6.69 8.34
N MET A 144 -3.77 7.29 8.21
CA MET A 144 -4.36 7.54 6.89
C MET A 144 -3.57 8.57 6.08
N PHE A 145 -3.22 9.70 6.69
CA PHE A 145 -2.62 10.80 5.94
C PHE A 145 -1.26 10.46 5.31
N PRO A 146 -0.32 9.79 6.02
CA PRO A 146 0.95 9.34 5.43
C PRO A 146 0.75 8.24 4.38
N VAL A 147 -0.21 7.33 4.57
CA VAL A 147 -0.46 6.25 3.61
C VAL A 147 -1.05 6.79 2.31
N PHE A 148 -2.02 7.71 2.37
CA PHE A 148 -2.58 8.34 1.18
C PHE A 148 -1.60 9.27 0.46
N SER A 149 -0.63 9.85 1.17
CA SER A 149 0.37 10.70 0.53
C SER A 149 1.28 9.94 -0.45
N LEU A 150 1.36 8.60 -0.34
CA LEU A 150 2.03 7.73 -1.32
C LEU A 150 1.44 7.81 -2.74
N VAL A 151 0.20 8.30 -2.90
CA VAL A 151 -0.40 8.55 -4.22
C VAL A 151 0.32 9.67 -4.99
N LEU A 152 1.11 10.49 -4.29
CA LEU A 152 1.92 11.54 -4.90
C LEU A 152 3.32 11.06 -5.32
N ASP A 153 3.73 9.85 -4.94
CA ASP A 153 5.06 9.29 -5.24
C ASP A 153 5.26 9.08 -6.75
N ARG A 154 6.44 9.44 -7.26
CA ARG A 154 6.79 9.32 -8.69
C ARG A 154 8.10 8.56 -8.82
N ASP A 155 8.02 7.33 -9.31
CA ASP A 155 9.21 6.49 -9.51
C ASP A 155 9.98 6.86 -10.79
N VAL A 156 9.30 7.37 -11.83
CA VAL A 156 9.90 7.74 -13.13
C VAL A 156 9.31 9.06 -13.64
N ASP A 157 10.17 9.95 -14.15
CA ASP A 157 9.76 11.21 -14.77
C ASP A 157 9.14 11.01 -16.16
N GLU A 158 8.32 11.95 -16.58
CA GLU A 158 7.56 11.85 -17.84
C GLU A 158 8.47 11.65 -19.06
N GLY A 159 9.56 12.41 -19.17
CA GLY A 159 10.51 12.30 -20.28
C GLY A 159 11.17 10.92 -20.34
N LEU A 160 11.53 10.38 -19.18
CA LEU A 160 12.20 9.08 -19.08
C LEU A 160 11.24 7.92 -19.40
N ALA A 161 9.98 8.03 -18.98
CA ALA A 161 8.93 7.06 -19.31
C ALA A 161 8.65 6.99 -20.82
N ARG A 162 8.76 8.12 -21.53
CA ARG A 162 8.64 8.17 -23.00
C ARG A 162 9.87 7.63 -23.71
N LEU A 163 11.07 7.93 -23.20
CA LEU A 163 12.33 7.48 -23.78
C LEU A 163 12.53 5.96 -23.66
N TYR A 164 12.04 5.36 -22.58
CA TYR A 164 12.20 3.92 -22.29
C TYR A 164 10.84 3.21 -22.10
N PRO A 165 10.07 2.97 -23.18
CA PRO A 165 8.75 2.32 -23.10
C PRO A 165 8.80 0.88 -22.56
N GLU A 166 9.97 0.24 -22.58
CA GLU A 166 10.20 -1.09 -22.01
C GLU A 166 9.86 -1.17 -20.50
N LEU A 167 9.99 -0.05 -19.78
CA LEU A 167 9.56 0.07 -18.38
C LEU A 167 8.09 -0.31 -18.20
N TYR A 168 7.23 -0.03 -19.18
CA TYR A 168 5.81 -0.39 -19.13
C TYR A 168 5.58 -1.91 -19.26
N ARG A 169 6.45 -2.63 -19.98
CA ARG A 169 6.34 -4.09 -20.16
C ARG A 169 6.46 -4.84 -18.83
N GLU A 170 7.24 -4.30 -17.89
CA GLU A 170 7.41 -4.90 -16.56
C GLU A 170 6.12 -4.89 -15.73
N LEU A 171 5.25 -3.90 -15.94
CA LEU A 171 3.97 -3.80 -15.24
C LEU A 171 2.98 -4.87 -15.69
N ARG A 172 2.99 -5.21 -16.98
CA ARG A 172 2.10 -6.23 -17.55
C ARG A 172 2.30 -7.62 -16.94
N LEU A 173 3.45 -7.88 -16.33
CA LEU A 173 3.74 -9.13 -15.65
C LEU A 173 2.99 -9.27 -14.30
N GLY A 174 2.27 -8.24 -13.85
CA GLY A 174 1.46 -8.30 -12.62
C GLY A 174 2.26 -8.48 -11.33
N ARG A 175 3.59 -8.35 -11.39
CA ARG A 175 4.50 -8.74 -10.31
C ARG A 175 4.35 -7.92 -9.02
N ALA A 176 3.80 -6.71 -9.11
CA ALA A 176 3.62 -5.85 -7.94
C ALA A 176 2.56 -6.42 -6.97
N LEU A 177 1.49 -7.02 -7.50
CA LEU A 177 0.36 -7.59 -6.74
C LEU A 177 0.29 -9.12 -6.81
N GLY A 178 1.28 -9.78 -7.43
CA GLY A 178 1.31 -11.24 -7.50
C GLY A 178 1.45 -11.91 -6.14
N TYR A 179 1.08 -13.19 -6.05
CA TYR A 179 1.09 -13.98 -4.81
C TYR A 179 2.43 -13.95 -4.05
N GLY A 180 3.56 -13.93 -4.76
CA GLY A 180 4.87 -13.83 -4.12
C GLY A 180 5.11 -12.49 -3.42
N GLY A 181 4.69 -11.38 -4.04
CA GLY A 181 4.76 -10.05 -3.44
C GLY A 181 3.85 -9.94 -2.22
N PHE A 182 2.60 -10.39 -2.38
CA PHE A 182 1.62 -10.48 -1.30
C PHE A 182 2.14 -11.28 -0.10
N GLY A 183 2.66 -12.49 -0.33
CA GLY A 183 3.19 -13.35 0.73
C GLY A 183 4.36 -12.73 1.50
N VAL A 184 5.25 -12.00 0.82
CA VAL A 184 6.32 -11.25 1.49
C VAL A 184 5.76 -10.16 2.40
N TRP A 185 4.74 -9.42 1.96
CA TRP A 185 4.10 -8.39 2.79
C TRP A 185 3.35 -8.98 3.98
N VAL A 186 2.68 -10.13 3.82
CA VAL A 186 2.09 -10.86 4.94
C VAL A 186 3.16 -11.27 5.96
N ALA A 187 4.28 -11.85 5.50
CA ALA A 187 5.38 -12.23 6.38
C ALA A 187 6.00 -11.03 7.12
N VAL A 188 6.15 -9.89 6.45
CA VAL A 188 6.59 -8.63 7.08
C VAL A 188 5.58 -8.17 8.14
N SER A 189 4.28 -8.24 7.85
CA SER A 189 3.21 -7.87 8.80
C SER A 189 3.25 -8.74 10.06
N VAL A 190 3.43 -10.05 9.89
CA VAL A 190 3.53 -11.01 10.99
C VAL A 190 4.79 -10.74 11.81
N TRP A 191 5.95 -10.57 11.17
CA TRP A 191 7.20 -10.24 11.87
C TRP A 191 7.05 -8.97 12.70
N GLN A 192 6.57 -7.88 12.09
CA GLN A 192 6.45 -6.60 12.77
C GLN A 192 5.43 -6.64 13.91
N GLY A 193 4.27 -7.29 13.71
CA GLY A 193 3.27 -7.42 14.78
C GLY A 193 3.79 -8.25 15.96
N VAL A 194 4.49 -9.35 15.70
CA VAL A 194 5.11 -10.18 16.74
C VAL A 194 6.18 -9.42 17.50
N VAL A 195 7.06 -8.70 16.80
CA VAL A 195 8.14 -7.94 17.45
C VAL A 195 7.59 -6.74 18.22
N VAL A 196 6.60 -6.02 17.68
CA VAL A 196 5.98 -4.88 18.36
C VAL A 196 5.29 -5.34 19.64
N GLN A 197 4.42 -6.34 19.57
CA GLN A 197 3.69 -6.78 20.76
C GLN A 197 4.57 -7.60 21.71
N GLY A 198 5.20 -8.67 21.23
CA GLY A 198 6.03 -9.55 22.05
C GLY A 198 7.27 -8.85 22.61
N GLY A 199 7.85 -7.92 21.85
CA GLY A 199 8.95 -7.08 22.34
C GLY A 199 8.51 -6.11 23.43
N SER A 200 7.30 -5.56 23.33
CA SER A 200 6.74 -4.69 24.38
C SER A 200 6.46 -5.48 25.66
N GLU A 201 5.91 -6.68 25.56
CA GLU A 201 5.68 -7.57 26.71
C GLU A 201 6.99 -7.95 27.40
N PHE A 202 8.03 -8.25 26.62
CA PHE A 202 9.36 -8.60 27.13
C PHE A 202 10.08 -7.43 27.83
N LEU A 203 10.00 -6.22 27.27
CA LEU A 203 10.76 -5.07 27.74
C LEU A 203 10.08 -4.29 28.86
N VAL A 204 8.76 -4.36 28.99
CA VAL A 204 8.01 -3.65 30.04
C VAL A 204 8.15 -4.41 31.37
N PRO A 205 8.83 -3.82 32.38
CA PRO A 205 9.06 -4.49 33.64
C PRO A 205 7.74 -4.66 34.39
N GLY A 206 7.55 -5.85 34.98
CA GLY A 206 6.37 -6.17 35.80
C GLY A 206 5.19 -6.77 35.04
N TYR A 207 5.17 -6.74 33.70
CA TYR A 207 4.12 -7.41 32.93
C TYR A 207 4.32 -8.93 32.87
N LEU A 208 5.50 -9.42 32.44
CA LEU A 208 5.83 -10.86 32.43
C LEU A 208 6.28 -11.42 33.79
N ARG A 209 6.88 -10.58 34.66
CA ARG A 209 7.49 -11.00 35.94
C ARG A 209 6.59 -10.77 37.17
N GLY A 210 5.38 -10.21 36.99
CA GLY A 210 4.44 -10.02 38.09
C GLY A 210 3.80 -11.36 38.54
N PRO A 211 3.21 -11.45 39.75
CA PRO A 211 2.60 -12.68 40.30
C PRO A 211 1.38 -13.22 39.53
N SER A 212 1.12 -12.74 38.33
CA SER A 212 -0.12 -13.01 37.58
C SER A 212 0.19 -12.88 36.09
N GLY A 213 0.87 -13.88 35.53
CA GLY A 213 0.85 -14.07 34.08
C GLY A 213 -0.60 -14.36 33.65
N GLY A 214 -1.28 -13.35 33.10
CA GLY A 214 -2.49 -13.54 32.29
C GLY A 214 -3.85 -13.57 32.99
N SER A 215 -3.97 -13.49 34.32
CA SER A 215 -5.28 -13.57 35.00
C SER A 215 -5.74 -12.22 35.55
N THR A 216 -6.58 -11.52 34.78
CA THR A 216 -7.15 -10.20 35.12
C THR A 216 -8.42 -10.29 36.00
N GLY A 217 -8.70 -11.48 36.55
CA GLY A 217 -9.95 -11.78 37.26
C GLY A 217 -10.07 -11.18 38.66
N ASP A 218 -8.95 -10.78 39.29
CA ASP A 218 -8.96 -10.11 40.60
C ASP A 218 -7.79 -9.10 40.67
N MET A 219 -8.06 -7.85 40.30
CA MET A 219 -7.03 -6.84 40.04
C MET A 219 -6.63 -6.03 41.27
N GLY A 220 -5.35 -6.12 41.63
CA GLY A 220 -4.64 -5.02 42.30
C GLY A 220 -4.29 -3.89 41.31
N GLU A 221 -4.25 -2.66 41.80
CA GLU A 221 -3.90 -1.43 41.06
C GLU A 221 -2.59 -1.56 40.24
N ALA A 222 -1.64 -2.35 40.73
CA ALA A 222 -0.35 -2.61 40.09
C ALA A 222 -0.45 -3.30 38.72
N SER A 223 -1.39 -4.24 38.53
CA SER A 223 -1.58 -4.94 37.25
C SER A 223 -2.16 -4.01 36.17
N ALA A 224 -3.10 -3.15 36.57
CA ALA A 224 -3.69 -2.15 35.68
C ALA A 224 -2.66 -1.11 35.22
N VAL A 225 -1.74 -0.69 36.10
CA VAL A 225 -0.62 0.21 35.74
C VAL A 225 0.32 -0.46 34.74
N ALA A 226 0.68 -1.73 34.97
CA ALA A 226 1.56 -2.47 34.06
C ALA A 226 0.93 -2.65 32.66
N PHE A 227 -0.37 -2.94 32.58
CA PHE A 227 -1.09 -3.03 31.31
C PHE A 227 -1.13 -1.69 30.57
N ARG A 228 -1.43 -0.56 31.24
CA ARG A 228 -1.40 0.77 30.61
C ARG A 228 -0.02 1.11 30.05
N ARG A 229 1.06 0.76 30.76
CA ARG A 229 2.45 0.94 30.28
C ARG A 229 2.76 0.05 29.07
N LEU A 230 2.28 -1.19 29.07
CA LEU A 230 2.41 -2.10 27.92
C LEU A 230 1.74 -1.52 26.68
N VAL A 231 0.45 -1.18 26.78
CA VAL A 231 -0.35 -0.63 25.67
C VAL A 231 0.29 0.63 25.13
N MET A 232 0.79 1.48 26.01
CA MET A 232 1.47 2.71 25.63
C MET A 232 2.75 2.45 24.82
N VAL A 233 3.64 1.57 25.29
CA VAL A 233 4.88 1.22 24.55
C VAL A 233 4.55 0.59 23.21
N SER A 234 3.64 -0.40 23.18
CA SER A 234 3.31 -1.12 21.95
C SER A 234 2.61 -0.21 20.95
N TYR A 235 1.69 0.65 21.38
CA TYR A 235 0.97 1.57 20.51
C TYR A 235 1.88 2.67 19.94
N THR A 236 2.76 3.27 20.76
CA THR A 236 3.76 4.22 20.25
C THR A 236 4.70 3.56 19.26
N ALA A 237 5.20 2.37 19.58
CA ALA A 237 6.08 1.63 18.68
C ALA A 237 5.40 1.26 17.35
N LEU A 238 4.11 0.92 17.39
CA LEU A 238 3.28 0.61 16.23
C LEU A 238 3.12 1.82 15.30
N ILE A 239 2.75 2.99 15.84
CA ILE A 239 2.59 4.23 15.05
C ILE A 239 3.92 4.64 14.42
N LEU A 240 5.02 4.62 15.19
CA LEU A 240 6.35 4.93 14.66
C LEU A 240 6.79 3.93 13.59
N ASN A 241 6.53 2.64 13.79
CA ASN A 241 6.83 1.61 12.80
C ASN A 241 6.11 1.87 11.47
N GLU A 242 4.83 2.22 11.50
CA GLU A 242 4.05 2.54 10.30
C GLU A 242 4.60 3.78 9.58
N VAL A 243 4.86 4.87 10.32
CA VAL A 243 5.42 6.10 9.75
C VAL A 243 6.79 5.87 9.13
N LEU A 244 7.67 5.12 9.81
CA LEU A 244 8.99 4.75 9.29
C LEU A 244 8.91 3.82 8.08
N MET A 245 7.93 2.90 8.06
CA MET A 245 7.71 2.01 6.93
C MET A 245 7.30 2.80 5.69
N VAL A 246 6.37 3.77 5.84
CA VAL A 246 5.97 4.71 4.78
C VAL A 246 7.18 5.52 4.30
N CYS A 247 7.96 6.11 5.22
CA CYS A 247 9.16 6.88 4.87
C CYS A 247 10.17 6.05 4.06
N SER A 248 10.30 4.75 4.35
CA SER A 248 11.21 3.86 3.63
C SER A 248 10.75 3.52 2.20
N GLU A 249 9.47 3.69 1.88
CA GLU A 249 8.90 3.40 0.56
C GLU A 249 8.90 4.60 -0.38
N ILE A 250 8.85 5.82 0.16
CA ILE A 250 8.91 7.06 -0.62
C ILE A 250 10.17 7.06 -1.49
N THR A 251 9.99 7.28 -2.79
CA THR A 251 11.11 7.34 -3.75
C THR A 251 11.52 8.78 -4.04
N THR A 252 10.55 9.68 -4.17
CA THR A 252 10.77 11.11 -4.39
C THR A 252 10.05 11.90 -3.33
N TRP A 253 10.76 12.75 -2.58
CA TRP A 253 10.12 13.56 -1.54
C TRP A 253 9.33 14.71 -2.15
N HIS A 254 8.05 14.79 -1.78
CA HIS A 254 7.16 15.89 -2.10
C HIS A 254 6.83 16.64 -0.80
N PRO A 255 6.71 17.99 -0.81
CA PRO A 255 6.41 18.75 0.42
C PRO A 255 5.17 18.26 1.17
N ILE A 256 4.10 17.92 0.45
CA ILE A 256 2.87 17.35 1.05
C ILE A 256 3.16 16.04 1.80
N MET A 257 4.05 15.19 1.31
CA MET A 257 4.41 13.95 2.00
C MET A 257 5.16 14.24 3.30
N ILE A 258 6.10 15.21 3.28
CA ILE A 258 6.80 15.65 4.49
C ILE A 258 5.81 16.22 5.50
N CYS A 259 4.93 17.12 5.07
CA CYS A 259 3.86 17.67 5.91
C CYS A 259 2.94 16.56 6.45
N SER A 260 2.69 15.50 5.69
CA SER A 260 1.87 14.39 6.17
C SER A 260 2.53 13.58 7.27
N VAL A 261 3.81 13.28 7.12
CA VAL A 261 4.58 12.54 8.13
C VAL A 261 4.71 13.38 9.41
N LEU A 262 5.14 14.64 9.28
CA LEU A 262 5.34 15.52 10.43
C LEU A 262 4.01 15.89 11.10
N GLY A 263 2.97 16.18 10.33
CA GLY A 263 1.64 16.51 10.83
C GLY A 263 1.03 15.35 11.61
N THR A 264 1.16 14.12 11.10
CA THR A 264 0.69 12.93 11.81
C THR A 264 1.46 12.66 13.10
N LEU A 265 2.80 12.80 13.09
CA LEU A 265 3.59 12.67 14.32
C LEU A 265 3.21 13.76 15.34
N GLY A 266 3.05 15.00 14.89
CA GLY A 266 2.60 16.12 15.74
C GLY A 266 1.21 15.88 16.33
N LEU A 267 0.26 15.39 15.54
CA LEU A 267 -1.09 15.04 16.00
C LEU A 267 -1.06 13.88 17.01
N TYR A 268 -0.19 12.90 16.83
CA TYR A 268 -0.05 11.79 17.75
C TYR A 268 0.56 12.20 19.09
N PHE A 269 1.68 12.94 19.09
CA PHE A 269 2.26 13.44 20.34
C PHE A 269 1.37 14.48 21.02
N GLY A 270 0.68 15.32 20.23
CA GLY A 270 -0.30 16.29 20.74
C GLY A 270 -1.53 15.66 21.36
N SER A 271 -1.86 14.40 21.04
CA SER A 271 -3.00 13.70 21.63
C SER A 271 -2.71 13.12 23.02
N PHE A 272 -1.44 12.95 23.41
CA PHE A 272 -1.05 12.30 24.68
C PHE A 272 -1.81 12.79 25.91
N PRO A 273 -2.02 14.11 26.14
CA PRO A 273 -2.76 14.60 27.31
C PRO A 273 -4.21 14.09 27.38
N PHE A 274 -4.83 13.80 26.23
CA PHE A 274 -6.21 13.32 26.14
C PHE A 274 -6.33 11.80 26.31
N LEU A 275 -5.21 11.07 26.29
CA LEU A 275 -5.15 9.61 26.40
C LEU A 275 -4.86 9.09 27.81
N GLY A 276 -4.99 9.92 28.85
CA GLY A 276 -4.72 9.52 30.24
C GLY A 276 -5.58 8.36 30.77
N GLY A 277 -6.73 8.06 30.15
CA GLY A 277 -7.54 6.88 30.47
C GLY A 277 -6.93 5.56 29.97
N TYR A 278 -6.03 5.63 28.98
CA TYR A 278 -5.41 4.47 28.35
C TYR A 278 -3.91 4.35 28.68
N PHE A 279 -3.22 5.47 28.88
CA PHE A 279 -1.78 5.52 29.11
C PHE A 279 -1.43 5.99 30.53
N ASP A 280 -0.29 5.52 31.03
CA ASP A 280 0.32 6.08 32.23
C ASP A 280 1.14 7.32 31.85
N LEU A 281 0.55 8.51 32.01
CA LEU A 281 1.18 9.77 31.59
C LEU A 281 2.47 10.09 32.36
N ALA A 282 2.61 9.60 33.60
CA ALA A 282 3.86 9.79 34.35
C ALA A 282 5.02 9.04 33.69
N TYR A 283 4.73 7.89 33.07
CA TYR A 283 5.72 7.08 32.38
C TYR A 283 6.29 7.75 31.11
N LEU A 284 5.58 8.74 30.51
CA LEU A 284 6.09 9.52 29.37
C LEU A 284 7.39 10.26 29.66
N LEU A 285 7.54 10.74 30.90
CA LEU A 285 8.68 11.54 31.33
C LEU A 285 9.89 10.65 31.68
N GLU A 286 9.68 9.35 31.85
CA GLU A 286 10.75 8.42 32.14
C GLU A 286 11.56 8.13 30.87
N LEU A 287 12.90 8.26 30.97
CA LEU A 287 13.80 7.81 29.91
C LEU A 287 13.60 6.33 29.56
N GLY A 288 13.12 5.56 30.54
CA GLY A 288 12.72 4.17 30.42
C GLY A 288 11.72 3.89 29.29
N PHE A 289 10.77 4.79 29.08
CA PHE A 289 9.78 4.63 28.03
C PHE A 289 10.42 4.74 26.63
N TRP A 290 11.20 5.80 26.41
CA TRP A 290 11.74 6.15 25.10
C TRP A 290 12.72 5.12 24.54
N TRP A 291 13.63 4.58 25.36
CA TRP A 291 14.58 3.58 24.86
C TRP A 291 13.87 2.25 24.52
N ARG A 292 12.81 1.89 25.25
CA ARG A 292 12.03 0.66 24.98
C ARG A 292 11.26 0.80 23.68
N VAL A 293 10.56 1.92 23.49
CA VAL A 293 9.90 2.24 22.21
C VAL A 293 10.92 2.22 21.08
N ALA A 294 12.06 2.88 21.24
CA ALA A 294 13.12 2.89 20.22
C ALA A 294 13.64 1.48 19.92
N ALA A 295 13.86 0.64 20.94
CA ALA A 295 14.33 -0.73 20.77
C ALA A 295 13.31 -1.61 20.02
N VAL A 296 12.03 -1.54 20.41
CA VAL A 296 10.94 -2.28 19.76
C VAL A 296 10.78 -1.83 18.31
N THR A 297 10.72 -0.52 18.07
CA THR A 297 10.58 0.03 16.71
C THR A 297 11.79 -0.32 15.84
N ALA A 298 13.02 -0.23 16.37
CA ALA A 298 14.22 -0.59 15.62
C ALA A 298 14.27 -2.09 15.28
N ALA A 299 13.87 -2.96 16.21
CA ALA A 299 13.81 -4.40 15.98
C ALA A 299 12.72 -4.79 14.94
N SER A 300 11.60 -4.07 14.92
CA SER A 300 10.51 -4.28 13.96
C SER A 300 10.86 -3.77 12.56
N TRP A 301 11.31 -2.52 12.46
CA TRP A 301 11.55 -1.83 11.19
C TRP A 301 12.92 -2.16 10.56
N GLY A 302 13.96 -2.29 11.38
CA GLY A 302 15.35 -2.44 10.93
C GLY A 302 15.58 -3.62 9.99
N PRO A 303 15.21 -4.86 10.35
CA PRO A 303 15.41 -6.04 9.50
C PRO A 303 14.70 -5.92 8.14
N VAL A 304 13.51 -5.32 8.12
CA VAL A 304 12.71 -5.12 6.90
C VAL A 304 13.44 -4.17 5.94
N VAL A 305 13.97 -3.06 6.46
CA VAL A 305 14.73 -2.10 5.64
C VAL A 305 16.07 -2.68 5.19
N VAL A 306 16.78 -3.40 6.05
CA VAL A 306 18.04 -4.08 5.69
C VAL A 306 17.79 -5.09 4.57
N GLY A 307 16.80 -5.97 4.70
CA GLY A 307 16.44 -6.94 3.67
C GLY A 307 16.05 -6.26 2.35
N LYS A 308 15.33 -5.14 2.42
CA LYS A 308 14.96 -4.33 1.26
C LYS A 308 16.18 -3.70 0.58
N VAL A 309 17.12 -3.14 1.34
CA VAL A 309 18.36 -2.54 0.83
C VAL A 309 19.22 -3.61 0.16
N ILE A 310 19.40 -4.78 0.80
CA ILE A 310 20.14 -5.92 0.23
C ILE A 310 19.50 -6.35 -1.09
N ARG A 311 18.17 -6.57 -1.10
CA ARG A 311 17.45 -6.95 -2.32
C ARG A 311 17.63 -5.92 -3.44
N ARG A 312 17.54 -4.63 -3.12
CA ARG A 312 17.73 -3.54 -4.09
C ARG A 312 19.17 -3.41 -4.59
N ARG A 313 20.17 -3.89 -3.83
CA ARG A 313 21.59 -3.95 -4.25
C ARG A 313 21.86 -5.15 -5.14
N VAL A 314 21.34 -6.34 -4.79
CA VAL A 314 21.56 -7.58 -5.55
C VAL A 314 20.75 -7.62 -6.85
N ARG A 315 19.51 -7.12 -6.83
CA ARG A 315 18.62 -7.06 -8.00
C ARG A 315 17.97 -5.68 -8.12
N PRO A 316 18.69 -4.68 -8.67
CA PRO A 316 18.15 -3.34 -8.80
C PRO A 316 16.94 -3.32 -9.76
N PRO A 317 15.83 -2.64 -9.39
CA PRO A 317 14.69 -2.44 -10.28
C PRO A 317 15.11 -1.72 -11.56
N SER A 318 14.53 -2.07 -12.70
CA SER A 318 14.92 -1.48 -13.99
C SER A 318 14.69 0.04 -14.02
N ALA A 319 13.62 0.55 -13.41
CA ALA A 319 13.40 1.99 -13.20
C ALA A 319 14.59 2.71 -12.52
N ARG A 320 15.27 2.04 -11.59
CA ARG A 320 16.44 2.60 -10.89
C ARG A 320 17.69 2.58 -11.76
N LYS A 321 17.83 1.63 -12.68
CA LYS A 321 18.95 1.60 -13.64
C LYS A 321 18.89 2.78 -14.60
N VAL A 322 17.68 3.12 -15.03
CA VAL A 322 17.46 4.20 -16.00
C VAL A 322 17.56 5.60 -15.34
N ARG A 323 17.25 5.72 -14.05
CA ARG A 323 17.50 6.96 -13.27
C ARG A 323 18.97 7.27 -12.96
N GLY A 324 19.87 6.30 -13.19
CA GLY A 324 21.30 6.44 -12.91
C GLY A 324 22.13 6.96 -14.09
N VAL A 325 21.46 7.32 -15.19
CA VAL A 325 22.02 8.00 -16.38
C VAL A 325 21.62 9.46 -16.30
#